data_AF-A0A529Y407-F1
#
_entry.id   AF-A0A529Y407-F1
#
_cell.length_a   1.000
_cell.length_b   1.000
_cell.length_c   1.000
_cell.angle_alpha   90.00
_cell.angle_beta   90.00
_cell.angle_gamma   90.00
#
_symmetry.space_group_name_H-M   'P 1'
#
loop_
_entity.id
_entity.type
_entity.pdbx_description
1 polymer ?
#
loop_
_entity_poly.entity_id
_entity_poly.type
_entity_poly.pdbx_seq_one_letter_code
_entity_poly.pdbx_strand_id
1 'polypeptide(L)'
;MNIFRRPAVHYGKTPRPETPYQKAAQVWDERIGSARVQARNWRLMAFGSLILSAGLAASLVWQLARGNVVPWVVQVDRLGEVQATAPAIAGYKPTDPQIAWHLARFIEQVRSIPADPVILRQDWLRAYEWTTDQGAAALNDYARANDPFSRISKQQVAVEIS
;
A
#
# COMPACT_ATOMS: atom_id res chain seq x y z
N MET A 1 -75.97 -34.45 -9.07
CA MET A 1 -75.13 -34.55 -10.28
C MET A 1 -76.04 -34.76 -11.49
N ASN A 2 -76.00 -33.89 -12.51
CA ASN A 2 -76.89 -33.99 -13.69
C ASN A 2 -76.31 -34.95 -14.74
N ILE A 3 -77.04 -36.02 -15.05
CA ILE A 3 -76.64 -37.12 -15.96
C ILE A 3 -76.66 -36.73 -17.46
N PHE A 4 -77.15 -35.55 -17.82
CA PHE A 4 -77.34 -35.12 -19.22
C PHE A 4 -76.33 -34.09 -19.74
N ARG A 5 -75.28 -33.75 -18.99
CA ARG A 5 -74.29 -32.76 -19.43
C ARG A 5 -73.10 -33.44 -20.11
N ARG A 6 -72.99 -33.31 -21.43
CA ARG A 6 -71.80 -33.76 -22.18
C ARG A 6 -70.57 -32.92 -21.78
N PRO A 7 -69.39 -33.52 -21.55
CA PRO A 7 -68.17 -32.75 -21.37
C PRO A 7 -67.82 -32.06 -22.68
N ALA A 8 -67.93 -30.72 -22.69
CA ALA A 8 -67.42 -29.93 -23.80
C ALA A 8 -65.89 -29.99 -23.75
N VAL A 9 -65.28 -30.57 -24.78
CA VAL A 9 -63.82 -30.58 -24.95
C VAL A 9 -63.40 -29.16 -25.27
N HIS A 10 -63.10 -28.36 -24.24
CA HIS A 10 -62.55 -27.03 -24.44
C HIS A 10 -61.09 -27.20 -24.86
N TYR A 11 -60.85 -27.28 -26.17
CA TYR A 11 -59.51 -27.00 -26.70
C TYR A 11 -59.16 -25.59 -26.24
N GLY A 12 -57.97 -25.43 -25.64
CA GLY A 12 -57.53 -24.18 -25.00
C GLY A 12 -57.70 -22.95 -25.91
N LYS A 13 -57.65 -21.75 -25.32
CA LYS A 13 -57.81 -20.48 -26.05
C LYS A 13 -57.01 -20.50 -27.36
N THR A 14 -57.71 -20.56 -28.49
CA THR A 14 -57.08 -20.49 -29.80
C THR A 14 -56.34 -19.15 -29.90
N PRO A 15 -55.03 -19.15 -30.20
CA PRO A 15 -54.30 -17.92 -30.42
C PRO A 15 -55.00 -17.07 -31.48
N ARG A 16 -54.95 -15.74 -31.33
CA ARG A 16 -55.49 -14.86 -32.37
C ARG A 16 -54.77 -15.18 -33.69
N PRO A 17 -55.49 -15.26 -34.83
CA PRO A 17 -54.87 -15.56 -36.11
C PRO A 17 -53.80 -14.52 -36.42
N GLU A 18 -52.56 -14.96 -36.62
CA GLU A 18 -51.49 -14.07 -37.06
C GLU A 18 -51.72 -13.68 -38.51
N THR A 19 -51.82 -12.37 -38.76
CA THR A 19 -51.96 -11.89 -40.14
C THR A 19 -50.61 -11.91 -40.85
N PRO A 20 -50.57 -12.06 -42.19
CA PRO A 20 -49.33 -11.95 -42.95
C PRO A 20 -48.58 -10.64 -42.69
N TYR A 21 -49.31 -9.56 -42.38
CA TYR A 21 -48.75 -8.27 -42.01
C TYR A 21 -48.01 -8.31 -40.65
N GLN A 22 -48.53 -9.04 -39.66
CA GLN A 22 -47.86 -9.22 -38.37
C GLN A 22 -46.56 -10.02 -38.52
N LYS A 23 -46.56 -11.06 -39.35
CA LYS A 23 -45.33 -11.82 -39.64
C LYS A 23 -44.26 -10.97 -40.32
N ALA A 24 -44.65 -10.09 -41.25
CA ALA A 24 -43.71 -9.18 -41.91
C ALA A 24 -43.08 -8.19 -40.93
N ALA A 25 -43.86 -7.64 -39.99
CA ALA A 25 -43.35 -6.78 -38.93
C ALA A 25 -42.35 -7.52 -38.02
N GLN A 26 -42.67 -8.76 -37.63
CA GLN A 26 -41.78 -9.58 -36.80
C GLN A 26 -40.44 -9.88 -37.48
N VAL A 27 -40.43 -10.19 -38.78
CA VAL A 27 -39.18 -10.43 -39.54
C VAL A 27 -38.29 -9.18 -39.57
N TRP A 28 -38.89 -7.99 -39.63
CA TRP A 28 -38.16 -6.73 -39.57
C TRP A 28 -37.56 -6.47 -38.18
N ASP A 29 -38.35 -6.69 -37.12
CA ASP A 29 -37.88 -6.57 -35.74
C ASP A 29 -36.80 -7.61 -35.40
N GLU A 30 -36.89 -8.82 -35.93
CA GLU A 30 -35.87 -9.85 -35.78
C GLU A 30 -34.58 -9.48 -36.53
N ARG A 31 -34.65 -8.83 -37.70
CA ARG A 31 -33.46 -8.39 -38.45
C ARG A 31 -32.76 -7.19 -37.81
N ILE A 32 -33.50 -6.17 -37.37
CA ILE A 32 -32.94 -4.90 -36.91
C ILE A 32 -32.88 -4.80 -35.38
N GLY A 33 -33.90 -5.31 -34.70
CA GLY A 33 -34.02 -5.28 -33.24
C GLY A 33 -33.01 -6.21 -32.55
N SER A 34 -32.78 -7.41 -33.09
CA SER A 34 -31.83 -8.37 -32.51
C SER A 34 -30.41 -7.81 -32.43
N ALA A 35 -29.94 -7.19 -33.52
CA ALA A 35 -28.61 -6.57 -33.59
C ALA A 35 -28.44 -5.42 -32.58
N ARG A 36 -29.48 -4.59 -32.39
CA ARG A 36 -29.46 -3.49 -31.41
C ARG A 36 -29.43 -4.00 -29.97
N VAL A 37 -30.21 -5.04 -29.67
CA VAL A 37 -30.23 -5.67 -28.33
C VAL A 37 -28.90 -6.36 -28.04
N GLN A 38 -28.34 -7.10 -29.01
CA GLN A 38 -27.02 -7.70 -28.87
C GLN A 38 -25.94 -6.64 -28.64
N ALA A 39 -25.93 -5.55 -29.41
CA ALA A 39 -24.97 -4.47 -29.23
C ALA A 39 -25.08 -3.84 -27.82
N ARG A 40 -26.30 -3.63 -27.30
CA ARG A 40 -26.49 -3.13 -25.94
C ARG A 40 -25.98 -4.12 -24.88
N ASN A 41 -26.26 -5.40 -25.04
CA ASN A 41 -25.81 -6.44 -24.11
C ASN A 41 -24.28 -6.58 -24.13
N TRP A 42 -23.66 -6.50 -25.32
CA TRP A 42 -22.22 -6.50 -25.45
C TRP A 42 -21.56 -5.28 -24.81
N ARG A 43 -22.16 -4.09 -24.92
CA ARG A 43 -21.68 -2.89 -24.21
C ARG A 43 -21.75 -3.09 -22.70
N LEU A 44 -22.83 -3.66 -22.19
CA LEU A 44 -22.96 -3.98 -20.76
C LEU A 44 -21.91 -4.99 -20.30
N MET A 45 -21.68 -6.06 -21.07
CA MET A 45 -20.64 -7.05 -20.77
C MET A 45 -19.24 -6.42 -20.78
N ALA A 46 -18.95 -5.57 -21.77
CA ALA A 46 -17.66 -4.86 -21.85
C ALA A 46 -17.45 -3.97 -20.62
N PHE A 47 -18.43 -3.14 -20.25
CA PHE A 47 -18.33 -2.32 -19.04
C PHE A 47 -18.23 -3.16 -17.76
N GLY A 48 -18.98 -4.25 -17.64
CA GLY A 48 -18.88 -5.17 -16.51
C GLY A 48 -17.48 -5.78 -16.38
N SER A 49 -16.89 -6.23 -17.49
CA SER A 49 -15.52 -6.76 -17.51
C SER A 49 -14.47 -5.71 -17.15
N LEU A 50 -14.66 -4.46 -17.59
CA LEU A 50 -13.76 -3.36 -17.29
C LEU A 50 -13.81 -2.98 -15.81
N ILE A 51 -15.00 -2.89 -15.23
CA ILE A 51 -15.19 -2.63 -13.79
C ILE A 51 -14.55 -3.75 -12.96
N LEU A 52 -14.78 -5.01 -13.35
CA LEU A 52 -14.19 -6.17 -12.66
C LEU A 52 -12.66 -6.12 -12.70
N SER A 53 -12.08 -5.89 -13.88
CA SER A 53 -10.63 -5.80 -14.04
C SER A 53 -10.03 -4.62 -13.27
N ALA A 54 -10.69 -3.45 -13.29
CA ALA A 54 -10.25 -2.29 -12.54
C ALA A 54 -10.33 -2.52 -11.02
N GLY A 55 -11.39 -3.17 -10.54
CA GLY A 55 -11.55 -3.54 -9.14
C GLY A 55 -10.47 -4.52 -8.66
N LEU A 56 -10.16 -5.53 -9.46
CA LEU A 56 -9.08 -6.48 -9.17
C LEU A 56 -7.71 -5.79 -9.15
N ALA A 57 -7.41 -4.95 -10.13
CA ALA A 57 -6.17 -4.18 -10.16
C ALA A 57 -6.04 -3.25 -8.93
N ALA A 58 -7.11 -2.53 -8.57
CA ALA A 58 -7.13 -1.67 -7.40
C ALA A 58 -6.94 -2.45 -6.09
N SER A 59 -7.60 -3.62 -5.97
CA SER A 59 -7.44 -4.50 -4.82
C SER A 59 -6.00 -5.02 -4.68
N LEU A 60 -5.37 -5.39 -5.80
CA LEU A 60 -3.98 -5.84 -5.83
C LEU A 60 -3.02 -4.72 -5.41
N VAL A 61 -3.19 -3.52 -5.96
CA VAL A 61 -2.39 -2.33 -5.57
C VAL A 61 -2.54 -2.05 -4.09
N TRP A 62 -3.77 -2.10 -3.56
CA TRP A 62 -4.04 -1.91 -2.14
C TRP A 62 -3.37 -2.97 -1.25
N GLN A 63 -3.37 -4.22 -1.69
CA GLN A 63 -2.72 -5.31 -0.96
C GLN A 63 -1.19 -5.17 -0.98
N LEU A 64 -0.61 -4.81 -2.12
CA LEU A 64 0.83 -4.58 -2.28
C LEU A 64 1.30 -3.35 -1.49
N ALA A 65 0.49 -2.29 -1.44
CA ALA A 65 0.79 -1.08 -0.67
C ALA A 65 0.82 -1.33 0.85
N ARG A 66 0.18 -2.41 1.33
CA ARG A 66 0.20 -2.81 2.74
C ARG A 66 1.39 -3.69 3.12
N GLY A 67 2.45 -3.73 2.29
CA GLY A 67 3.63 -4.59 2.46
C GLY A 67 4.01 -4.82 3.93
N ASN A 68 3.72 -6.02 4.44
CA ASN A 68 4.10 -6.42 5.79
C ASN A 68 5.56 -6.92 5.74
N VAL A 69 6.50 -5.98 5.86
CA VAL A 69 7.85 -6.33 6.29
C VAL A 69 7.76 -6.58 7.79
N VAL A 70 7.86 -7.84 8.22
CA VAL A 70 7.92 -8.20 9.64
C VAL A 70 9.41 -8.34 10.00
N PRO A 71 10.06 -7.30 10.55
CA PRO A 71 11.42 -7.44 11.06
C PRO A 71 11.38 -8.29 12.33
N TRP A 72 12.23 -9.30 12.39
CA TRP A 72 12.42 -10.13 13.59
C TRP A 72 13.54 -9.52 14.42
N VAL A 73 13.24 -9.06 15.63
CA VAL A 73 14.24 -8.60 16.59
C VAL A 73 14.44 -9.70 17.61
N VAL A 74 15.69 -10.17 17.75
CA VAL A 74 16.07 -11.17 18.74
C VAL A 74 16.67 -10.44 19.94
N GLN A 75 16.06 -10.59 21.12
CA GLN A 75 16.67 -10.13 22.37
C GLN A 75 17.60 -11.23 22.89
N VAL A 76 18.86 -10.88 23.10
CA VAL A 76 19.86 -11.76 23.71
C VAL A 76 20.03 -11.32 25.16
N ASP A 77 19.78 -12.23 26.11
CA ASP A 77 20.05 -11.95 27.53
C ASP A 77 21.57 -11.98 27.80
N ARG A 78 22.01 -11.43 28.95
CA ARG A 78 23.40 -11.41 29.43
C ARG A 78 24.07 -12.80 29.49
N LEU A 79 23.28 -13.87 29.48
CA LEU A 79 23.72 -15.27 29.49
C LEU A 79 23.71 -15.95 28.10
N GLY A 80 23.32 -15.24 27.03
CA GLY A 80 23.37 -15.76 25.65
C GLY A 80 22.19 -16.65 25.22
N GLU A 81 21.17 -16.81 26.08
CA GLU A 81 19.97 -17.59 25.75
C GLU A 81 19.00 -16.80 24.85
N VAL A 82 18.53 -17.44 23.78
CA VAL A 82 17.63 -16.87 22.77
C VAL A 82 16.19 -17.15 23.21
N GLN A 83 15.49 -16.17 23.79
CA GLN A 83 14.05 -16.31 24.06
C GLN A 83 13.19 -16.02 22.82
N ALA A 84 12.15 -16.84 22.63
CA ALA A 84 11.28 -16.82 21.46
C ALA A 84 10.49 -15.50 21.30
N THR A 85 10.89 -14.79 20.25
CA THR A 85 10.33 -13.65 19.51
C THR A 85 8.82 -13.43 19.53
N ALA A 86 8.42 -12.22 19.95
CA ALA A 86 7.16 -11.57 19.55
C ALA A 86 7.39 -10.68 18.30
N PRO A 87 6.36 -10.44 17.46
CA PRO A 87 6.49 -9.56 16.28
C PRO A 87 6.95 -8.16 16.69
N ALA A 88 7.88 -7.57 15.94
CA ALA A 88 8.30 -6.18 16.16
C ALA A 88 7.07 -5.26 16.08
N ILE A 89 6.78 -4.63 17.22
CA ILE A 89 5.56 -3.86 17.42
C ILE A 89 5.66 -2.59 16.57
N ALA A 90 4.87 -2.53 15.49
CA ALA A 90 4.57 -1.28 14.78
C ALA A 90 3.81 -0.37 15.76
N GLY A 91 4.55 0.41 16.54
CA GLY A 91 4.03 1.14 17.70
C GLY A 91 4.97 1.19 18.90
N TYR A 92 6.23 0.74 18.77
CA TYR A 92 7.24 0.99 19.79
C TYR A 92 7.37 2.49 20.03
N LYS A 93 6.93 2.92 21.21
CA LYS A 93 7.19 4.27 21.72
C LYS A 93 8.48 4.18 22.54
N PRO A 94 9.62 4.65 22.02
CA PRO A 94 10.83 4.69 22.81
C PRO A 94 10.58 5.50 24.09
N THR A 95 11.16 5.06 25.19
CA THR A 95 11.04 5.78 26.46
C THR A 95 11.93 7.02 26.46
N ASP A 96 11.57 8.04 27.25
CA ASP A 96 12.34 9.30 27.32
C ASP A 96 13.85 9.09 27.53
N PRO A 97 14.33 8.17 28.40
CA PRO A 97 15.76 7.91 28.54
C PRO A 97 16.42 7.37 27.26
N GLN A 98 15.70 6.58 26.46
CA GLN A 98 16.22 6.07 25.20
C GLN A 98 16.32 7.18 24.15
N ILE A 99 15.31 8.03 24.07
CA ILE A 99 15.32 9.20 23.19
C ILE A 99 16.48 10.12 23.59
N ALA A 100 16.62 10.41 24.89
CA ALA A 100 17.69 11.23 25.43
C ALA A 100 19.07 10.65 25.09
N TRP A 101 19.27 9.34 25.22
CA TRP A 101 20.52 8.68 24.88
C TRP A 101 20.89 8.82 23.40
N HIS A 102 19.94 8.57 22.49
CA HIS A 102 20.19 8.70 21.05
C HIS A 102 20.47 10.15 20.66
N LEU A 103 19.71 11.10 21.18
CA LEU A 103 19.93 12.53 20.92
C LEU A 103 21.27 13.00 21.47
N ALA A 104 21.63 12.60 22.69
CA ALA A 104 22.89 12.97 23.30
C ALA A 104 24.06 12.49 22.44
N ARG A 105 24.04 11.21 22.06
CA ARG A 105 25.12 10.60 21.27
C ARG A 105 25.23 11.22 19.87
N PHE A 106 24.12 11.73 19.32
CA PHE A 106 24.11 12.36 17.99
C PHE A 106 24.80 13.72 18.06
N ILE A 107 24.43 14.50 19.08
CA ILE A 107 25.01 15.82 19.32
C ILE A 107 26.51 15.68 19.62
N GLU A 108 26.90 14.69 20.42
CA GLU A 108 28.29 14.39 20.73
C GLU A 108 29.10 14.10 19.45
N GLN A 109 28.59 13.23 18.58
CA GLN A 109 29.26 12.85 17.33
C GLN A 109 29.40 14.02 16.33
N VAL A 110 28.37 14.86 16.22
CA VAL A 110 28.36 15.97 15.25
C VAL A 110 29.18 17.18 15.74
N ARG A 111 29.22 17.43 17.05
CA ARG A 111 29.83 18.64 17.62
C ARG A 111 31.20 18.44 18.26
N SER A 112 31.61 17.20 18.51
CA SER A 112 32.96 16.92 19.00
C SER A 112 34.00 17.08 17.89
N ILE A 113 35.19 17.54 18.28
CA ILE A 113 36.37 17.60 17.41
C ILE A 113 37.47 16.84 18.14
N PRO A 114 37.63 15.54 17.89
CA PRO A 114 38.67 14.73 18.50
C PRO A 114 40.04 15.08 17.90
N ALA A 115 41.12 14.67 18.57
CA ALA A 115 42.48 14.87 18.08
C ALA A 115 42.79 14.05 16.80
N ASP A 116 42.10 12.93 16.61
CA ASP A 116 42.34 11.98 15.52
C ASP A 116 41.31 12.17 14.37
N PRO A 117 41.75 12.44 13.12
CA PRO A 117 40.87 12.56 11.97
C PRO A 117 40.09 11.28 11.64
N VAL A 118 40.59 10.11 12.02
CA VAL A 118 39.89 8.83 11.82
C VAL A 118 38.64 8.78 12.71
N ILE A 119 38.76 9.19 13.97
CA ILE A 119 37.64 9.23 14.91
C ILE A 119 36.62 10.26 14.47
N LEU A 120 37.05 11.47 14.07
CA LEU A 120 36.14 12.48 13.53
C LEU A 120 35.34 11.93 12.34
N ARG A 121 36.00 11.24 11.40
CA ARG A 121 35.31 10.62 10.27
C ARG A 121 34.31 9.56 10.72
N GLN A 122 34.68 8.70 11.66
CA GLN A 122 33.79 7.65 12.18
C GLN A 122 32.57 8.24 12.88
N ASP A 123 32.74 9.31 13.65
CA ASP A 123 31.64 9.98 14.34
C ASP A 123 30.65 10.58 13.34
N TRP A 124 31.15 11.21 12.27
CA TRP A 124 30.30 11.70 11.18
C TRP A 124 29.58 10.58 10.44
N LEU A 125 30.25 9.47 10.13
CA LEU A 125 29.61 8.30 9.52
C LEU A 125 28.50 7.73 10.40
N ARG A 126 28.73 7.60 11.71
CA ARG A 126 27.71 7.18 12.68
C ARG A 126 26.55 8.16 12.78
N ALA A 127 26.81 9.47 12.69
CA ALA A 127 25.75 10.47 12.66
C ALA A 127 24.86 10.33 11.42
N TYR A 128 25.43 10.04 10.24
CA TYR A 128 24.65 9.81 9.03
C TYR A 128 23.73 8.59 9.14
N GLU A 129 24.16 7.52 9.81
CA GLU A 129 23.36 6.31 10.03
C GLU A 129 22.04 6.58 10.78
N TRP A 130 21.95 7.68 11.52
CA TRP A 130 20.76 8.04 12.30
C TRP A 130 19.83 9.02 11.59
N THR A 131 20.25 9.52 10.43
CA THR A 131 19.50 10.53 9.67
C THR A 131 18.74 9.90 8.51
N THR A 132 17.59 10.48 8.18
CA THR A 132 16.93 10.24 6.89
C THR A 132 17.67 10.99 5.78
N ASP A 133 17.34 10.72 4.51
CA ASP A 133 17.95 11.42 3.37
C ASP A 133 17.85 12.96 3.49
N GLN A 134 16.72 13.48 3.99
CA GLN A 134 16.55 14.91 4.26
C GLN A 134 17.43 15.40 5.42
N GLY A 135 17.59 14.59 6.48
CA GLY A 135 18.48 14.90 7.59
C GLY A 135 19.95 14.91 7.18
N ALA A 136 20.37 13.97 6.34
CA ALA A 136 21.72 13.90 5.80
C ALA A 136 22.05 15.14 4.95
N ALA A 137 21.09 15.64 4.15
CA ALA A 137 21.25 16.88 3.40
C ALA A 137 21.49 18.09 4.33
N ALA A 138 20.67 18.24 5.38
CA ALA A 138 20.85 19.30 6.37
C ALA A 138 22.18 19.19 7.12
N LEU A 139 22.62 17.97 7.44
CA LEU A 139 23.90 17.70 8.09
C LEU A 139 25.09 18.05 7.18
N ASN A 140 24.98 17.78 5.87
CA ASN A 140 25.98 18.18 4.88
C ASN A 140 26.12 19.70 4.76
N ASP A 141 25.00 20.42 4.78
CA ASP A 141 25.01 21.89 4.75
C ASP A 141 25.66 22.45 6.02
N TYR A 142 25.36 21.86 7.18
CA TYR A 142 26.03 22.19 8.44
C TYR A 142 27.54 21.94 8.40
N ALA A 143 27.98 20.79 7.84
CA ALA A 143 29.38 20.44 7.68
C ALA A 143 30.12 21.46 6.80
N ARG A 144 29.51 21.85 5.69
CA ARG A 144 30.09 22.80 4.74
C ARG A 144 30.26 24.19 5.34
N ALA A 145 29.30 24.63 6.16
CA ALA A 145 29.37 25.93 6.81
C ALA A 145 30.41 26.00 7.94
N ASN A 146 30.60 24.91 8.69
CA ASN A 146 31.47 24.90 9.87
C ASN A 146 32.88 24.33 9.62
N ASP A 147 33.02 23.48 8.61
CA ASP A 147 34.23 22.75 8.21
C ASP A 147 35.00 22.13 9.40
N PRO A 148 34.47 21.04 10.00
CA PRO A 148 35.07 20.44 11.18
C PRO A 148 36.46 19.83 10.92
N PHE A 149 36.71 19.32 9.71
CA PHE A 149 37.98 18.68 9.36
C PHE A 149 39.14 19.69 9.30
N SER A 150 38.88 20.94 8.93
CA SER A 150 39.90 22.01 8.97
C SER A 150 40.33 22.42 10.37
N ARG A 151 39.55 22.10 11.40
CA ARG A 151 39.76 22.53 12.79
C ARG A 151 40.57 21.54 13.62
N ILE A 152 40.80 20.33 13.10
CA ILE A 152 41.39 19.24 13.87
C ILE A 152 42.81 19.51 14.36
N SER A 153 43.60 20.26 13.60
CA SER A 153 44.95 20.67 13.97
C SER A 153 45.00 21.95 14.82
N LYS A 154 43.85 22.59 15.03
CA LYS A 154 43.75 23.92 15.67
C LYS A 154 43.15 23.84 17.06
N GLN A 155 42.13 23.02 17.25
CA GLN A 155 41.42 22.92 18.52
C GLN A 155 40.76 21.55 18.68
N GLN A 156 40.65 21.12 19.93
CA GLN A 156 39.92 19.92 20.32
C GLN A 156 38.67 20.36 21.08
N VAL A 157 37.53 19.74 20.78
CA VAL A 157 36.25 20.05 21.41
C VAL A 157 35.64 18.76 21.94
N ALA A 158 35.49 18.69 23.25
CA ALA A 158 34.75 17.64 23.93
C ALA A 158 33.34 18.14 24.28
N VAL A 159 32.33 17.30 24.08
CA VAL A 159 30.93 17.62 24.36
C VAL A 159 30.41 16.60 25.36
N GLU A 160 29.90 17.08 26.48
CA GLU A 160 29.27 16.26 27.51
C GLU A 160 27.83 16.71 27.69
N ILE A 161 26.90 15.74 27.77
CA ILE A 161 25.46 15.99 27.84
C ILE A 161 24.93 15.28 29.09
N SER A 162 24.37 16.07 29.98
CA SER A 162 23.81 15.65 31.29
C SER A 162 22.30 15.54 31.26
#